data_AF-A0AAN9W8Y7-F1
#
_entry.id   AF-A0AAN9W8Y7-F1
#
_cell.length_a   1.000
_cell.length_b   1.000
_cell.length_c   1.000
_cell.angle_alpha   90.00
_cell.angle_beta   90.00
_cell.angle_gamma   90.00
#
_symmetry.space_group_name_H-M   'P 1'
#
loop_
_entity.id
_entity.type
_entity.pdbx_description
1 polymer ?
#
loop_
_entity_poly.entity_id
_entity_poly.type
_entity_poly.pdbx_seq_one_letter_code
_entity_poly.pdbx_strand_id
1 'polypeptide(L)'
;MRLKWESFAQLLSASVVVMSVGAVIGEECTAEGPRLLVSSSRNATGHWTVAIALQRQHAAPRPGNPDALQLEVQPTTTRCNGARTHALNVALQGQPLVGLGYEQVEGFGFYKVHRKAVIWESAREVCEKEGSHLVILNSEGEAAAITRLMKRHKVTDTNVFAGFHDKAEEGNHITVFGDDLENTGFTQWNPGQPDNRGNEEDCGAINSSTGKLNDVSCTKLASSYICEHIVI
;
A
#
# COMPACT_ATOMS: atom_id res chain seq x y z
N MET A 1 51.64 -52.46 2.35
CA MET A 1 50.97 -53.78 2.33
C MET A 1 49.48 -53.58 2.53
N ARG A 2 48.67 -54.36 1.81
CA ARG A 2 47.22 -54.27 1.62
C ARG A 2 46.43 -54.95 2.76
N LEU A 3 45.22 -54.40 3.05
CA LEU A 3 43.95 -55.09 3.41
C LEU A 3 43.90 -55.81 4.79
N LYS A 4 42.81 -55.97 5.56
CA LYS A 4 41.33 -55.78 5.51
C LYS A 4 40.85 -55.86 7.00
N TRP A 5 39.85 -55.09 7.48
CA TRP A 5 38.42 -55.45 7.71
C TRP A 5 38.20 -56.88 8.28
N GLU A 6 37.44 -57.19 9.34
CA GLU A 6 36.20 -56.68 9.99
C GLU A 6 36.28 -57.04 11.52
N SER A 7 35.41 -56.67 12.48
CA SER A 7 33.97 -56.95 12.51
C SER A 7 33.29 -56.61 13.87
N PHE A 8 31.95 -56.56 13.83
CA PHE A 8 30.92 -56.70 14.89
C PHE A 8 30.55 -55.57 15.88
N ALA A 9 29.25 -55.62 16.22
CA ALA A 9 28.37 -54.53 16.60
C ALA A 9 27.96 -54.52 18.09
N GLN A 10 27.21 -53.46 18.43
CA GLN A 10 26.23 -53.28 19.52
C GLN A 10 26.73 -52.87 20.92
N LEU A 11 26.35 -51.66 21.36
CA LEU A 11 25.28 -51.43 22.36
C LEU A 11 25.02 -49.93 22.62
N LEU A 12 23.76 -49.65 22.95
CA LEU A 12 23.10 -48.35 23.18
C LEU A 12 23.62 -47.59 24.41
N SER A 13 23.54 -46.25 24.41
CA SER A 13 23.05 -45.45 25.57
C SER A 13 23.06 -43.94 25.31
N ALA A 14 21.85 -43.36 25.29
CA ALA A 14 21.46 -42.02 25.72
C ALA A 14 22.33 -40.80 25.33
N SER A 15 21.93 -40.09 24.28
CA SER A 15 22.18 -38.65 24.18
C SER A 15 21.01 -37.91 24.84
N VAL A 16 21.29 -37.29 25.97
CA VAL A 16 20.42 -36.31 26.64
C VAL A 16 20.20 -35.14 25.68
N VAL A 17 18.97 -34.93 25.22
CA VAL A 17 18.61 -33.66 24.55
C VAL A 17 18.24 -32.68 25.65
N VAL A 18 19.15 -31.75 25.94
CA VAL A 18 18.85 -30.57 26.74
C VAL A 18 17.93 -29.68 25.89
N MET A 19 16.64 -29.67 26.20
CA MET A 19 15.74 -28.62 25.69
C MET A 19 15.98 -27.35 26.52
N SER A 20 16.78 -26.43 25.98
CA SER A 20 16.79 -25.06 26.46
C SER A 20 15.50 -24.37 26.02
N VAL A 21 14.59 -24.09 26.96
CA VAL A 21 13.49 -23.15 26.75
C VAL A 21 14.08 -21.74 26.79
N GLY A 22 14.46 -21.22 25.62
CA GLY A 22 14.75 -19.81 25.48
C GLY A 22 13.43 -19.06 25.32
N ALA A 23 13.00 -18.35 26.37
CA ALA A 23 11.98 -17.32 26.23
C ALA A 23 12.60 -16.15 25.45
N VAL A 24 12.31 -16.07 24.16
CA VAL A 24 12.58 -14.86 23.37
C VAL A 24 11.45 -13.90 23.70
N ILE A 25 11.71 -12.97 24.63
CA ILE A 25 10.91 -11.76 24.78
C ILE A 25 11.36 -10.83 23.65
N GLY A 26 10.86 -11.09 22.45
CA GLY A 26 10.92 -10.15 21.34
C GLY A 26 9.61 -9.39 21.34
N GLU A 27 9.68 -8.06 21.37
CA GLU A 27 8.55 -7.19 21.02
C GLU A 27 7.88 -7.74 19.75
N GLU A 28 6.58 -8.01 19.84
CA GLU A 28 5.78 -8.39 18.69
C GLU A 28 5.74 -7.19 17.73
N CYS A 29 6.53 -7.23 16.66
CA CYS A 29 6.27 -6.39 15.50
C CYS A 29 4.94 -6.85 14.88
N THR A 30 3.84 -6.20 15.24
CA THR A 30 2.54 -6.40 14.59
C THR A 30 2.59 -5.74 13.22
N ALA A 31 2.92 -6.54 12.19
CA ALA A 31 2.73 -6.12 10.81
C ALA A 31 1.23 -5.97 10.50
N GLU A 32 0.75 -4.73 10.39
CA GLU A 32 -0.62 -4.37 9.99
C GLU A 32 -0.79 -4.40 8.46
N GLY A 33 -0.61 -5.57 7.85
CA GLY A 33 -0.75 -5.75 6.41
C GLY A 33 -1.33 -7.11 6.04
N PRO A 34 -1.89 -7.26 4.82
CA PRO A 34 -2.40 -8.55 4.35
C PRO A 34 -1.28 -9.58 4.36
N ARG A 35 -1.45 -10.64 5.16
CA ARG A 35 -0.48 -11.74 5.24
C ARG A 35 -0.75 -12.73 4.11
N LEU A 36 0.23 -12.89 3.24
CA LEU A 36 0.24 -13.95 2.24
C LEU A 36 0.75 -15.23 2.90
N LEU A 37 -0.16 -16.19 3.12
CA LEU A 37 0.22 -17.50 3.63
C LEU A 37 0.42 -18.46 2.45
N VAL A 38 1.65 -18.95 2.29
CA VAL A 38 1.97 -20.04 1.37
C VAL A 38 2.19 -21.29 2.20
N SER A 39 1.26 -22.23 2.11
CA SER A 39 1.38 -23.51 2.80
C SER A 39 1.52 -24.63 1.77
N SER A 40 2.54 -25.46 1.94
CA SER A 40 2.69 -26.69 1.17
C SER A 40 2.34 -27.88 2.06
N SER A 41 1.60 -28.83 1.49
CA SER A 41 1.22 -30.07 2.15
C SER A 41 1.27 -31.22 1.16
N ARG A 42 1.31 -32.47 1.65
CA ARG A 42 1.12 -33.64 0.79
C ARG A 42 -0.30 -34.15 0.97
N ASN A 43 -1.00 -34.36 -0.13
CA ASN A 43 -2.32 -34.97 -0.09
C ASN A 43 -2.22 -36.49 0.16
N ALA A 44 -3.37 -37.14 0.31
CA ALA A 44 -3.46 -38.58 0.60
C ALA A 44 -2.85 -39.48 -0.50
N THR A 45 -2.63 -38.96 -1.71
CA THR A 45 -1.97 -39.68 -2.81
C THR A 45 -0.46 -39.41 -2.89
N GLY A 46 0.10 -38.63 -1.94
CA GLY A 46 1.52 -38.31 -1.85
C GLY A 46 1.99 -37.14 -2.71
N HIS A 47 1.07 -36.49 -3.44
CA HIS A 47 1.35 -35.32 -4.26
C HIS A 47 1.45 -34.07 -3.39
N TRP A 48 2.40 -33.19 -3.72
CA TRP A 48 2.46 -31.86 -3.12
C TRP A 48 1.31 -30.99 -3.61
N THR A 49 0.61 -30.39 -2.67
CA THR A 49 -0.41 -29.37 -2.87
C THR A 49 0.07 -28.09 -2.21
N VAL A 50 -0.05 -26.97 -2.92
CA VAL A 50 0.27 -25.65 -2.39
C VAL A 50 -1.04 -24.89 -2.29
N ALA A 51 -1.37 -24.42 -1.09
CA ALA A 51 -2.50 -23.54 -0.85
C ALA A 51 -1.96 -22.14 -0.58
N ILE A 52 -2.47 -21.17 -1.36
CA ILE A 52 -2.19 -19.75 -1.20
C ILE A 52 -3.46 -19.11 -0.69
N ALA A 53 -3.41 -18.52 0.49
CA ALA A 53 -4.54 -17.84 1.11
C ALA A 53 -4.15 -16.41 1.50
N LEU A 54 -5.02 -15.47 1.13
CA LEU A 54 -5.02 -14.13 1.71
C LEU A 54 -5.79 -14.19 3.02
N GLN A 55 -5.09 -14.09 4.14
CA GLN A 55 -5.72 -14.11 5.45
C GLN A 55 -6.03 -12.67 5.86
N ARG A 56 -7.32 -12.26 5.79
CA ARG A 56 -7.78 -11.00 6.39
C ARG A 56 -8.03 -11.24 7.88
N GLN A 57 -7.46 -10.41 8.75
CA GLN A 57 -7.73 -10.52 10.18
C GLN A 57 -9.12 -10.00 10.58
N HIS A 58 -9.82 -9.21 9.76
CA HIS A 58 -11.18 -8.73 10.05
C HIS A 58 -12.13 -8.88 8.85
N ALA A 59 -13.36 -9.30 9.16
CA ALA A 59 -14.61 -9.43 8.39
C ALA A 59 -14.55 -9.65 6.86
N ALA A 60 -15.29 -10.67 6.40
CA ALA A 60 -15.50 -10.98 5.00
C ALA A 60 -16.05 -9.79 4.20
N PRO A 61 -15.56 -9.54 2.97
CA PRO A 61 -16.22 -8.61 2.05
C PRO A 61 -17.63 -9.11 1.73
N ARG A 62 -18.59 -8.19 1.61
CA ARG A 62 -19.94 -8.53 1.14
C ARG A 62 -19.85 -9.13 -0.27
N PRO A 63 -20.59 -10.22 -0.58
CA PRO A 63 -20.64 -10.76 -1.93
C PRO A 63 -21.17 -9.70 -2.89
N GLY A 64 -20.38 -9.36 -3.92
CA GLY A 64 -20.71 -8.34 -4.92
C GLY A 64 -19.85 -7.08 -4.93
N ASN A 65 -18.73 -7.02 -4.19
CA ASN A 65 -17.77 -5.92 -4.34
C ASN A 65 -16.90 -6.11 -5.62
N PRO A 66 -17.00 -5.24 -6.64
CA PRO A 66 -16.17 -5.32 -7.85
C PRO A 66 -14.67 -5.03 -7.59
N ASP A 67 -14.32 -4.43 -6.45
CA ASP A 67 -12.94 -4.08 -6.07
C ASP A 67 -12.18 -5.22 -5.37
N ALA A 68 -12.69 -6.46 -5.46
CA ALA A 68 -12.01 -7.62 -4.90
C ALA A 68 -10.77 -7.95 -5.75
N LEU A 69 -9.58 -7.75 -5.16
CA LEU A 69 -8.29 -8.21 -5.69
C LEU A 69 -8.39 -9.69 -6.09
N GLN A 70 -8.35 -10.01 -7.38
CA GLN A 70 -8.42 -11.38 -7.84
C GLN A 70 -7.02 -11.97 -7.89
N LEU A 71 -6.83 -13.07 -7.16
CA LEU A 71 -5.60 -13.84 -7.17
C LEU A 71 -5.71 -14.89 -8.27
N GLU A 72 -5.08 -14.67 -9.43
CA GLU A 72 -4.98 -15.69 -10.45
C GLU A 72 -3.72 -16.52 -10.20
N VAL A 73 -3.91 -17.83 -10.01
CA VAL A 73 -2.82 -18.78 -9.78
C VAL A 73 -2.69 -19.69 -10.98
N GLN A 74 -1.62 -19.55 -11.75
CA GLN A 74 -1.35 -20.37 -12.93
C GLN A 74 -0.23 -21.38 -12.64
N PRO A 75 -0.51 -22.69 -12.65
CA PRO A 75 0.52 -23.70 -12.54
C PRO A 75 1.27 -23.82 -13.86
N THR A 76 2.58 -23.60 -13.84
CA THR A 76 3.48 -23.90 -14.95
C THR A 76 4.38 -25.06 -14.59
N THR A 77 4.59 -25.96 -15.56
CA THR A 77 5.53 -27.07 -15.40
C THR A 77 6.60 -26.95 -16.47
N THR A 78 7.82 -26.65 -16.06
CA THR A 78 8.96 -26.50 -16.94
C THR A 78 9.89 -27.70 -16.78
N ARG A 79 10.45 -28.20 -17.89
CA ARG A 79 11.51 -29.21 -17.83
C ARG A 79 12.85 -28.56 -18.11
N CYS A 80 13.75 -28.64 -17.13
CA CYS A 80 15.14 -28.23 -17.26
C CYS A 80 16.02 -29.44 -16.98
N ASN A 81 16.90 -29.82 -17.91
CA ASN A 81 17.90 -30.89 -17.74
C ASN A 81 17.32 -32.22 -17.21
N GLY A 82 16.15 -32.64 -17.70
CA GLY A 82 15.50 -33.89 -17.28
C GLY A 82 14.75 -33.82 -15.93
N ALA A 83 14.92 -32.76 -15.15
CA ALA A 83 14.13 -32.49 -13.95
C ALA A 83 12.82 -31.75 -14.33
N ARG A 84 11.71 -32.13 -13.68
CA ARG A 84 10.44 -31.40 -13.76
C ARG A 84 10.40 -30.36 -12.65
N THR A 85 10.27 -29.10 -13.01
CA THR A 85 10.07 -27.98 -12.08
C THR A 85 8.62 -27.52 -12.18
N HIS A 86 7.92 -27.52 -11.05
CA HIS A 86 6.58 -26.96 -10.95
C HIS A 86 6.69 -25.55 -10.36
N ALA A 87 6.15 -24.55 -11.05
CA ALA A 87 6.07 -23.16 -10.60
C ALA A 87 4.60 -22.73 -10.50
N LEU A 88 4.28 -21.94 -9.50
CA LEU A 88 2.98 -21.27 -9.35
C LEU A 88 3.21 -19.80 -9.63
N ASN A 89 2.76 -19.33 -10.79
CA ASN A 89 2.79 -17.92 -11.10
C ASN A 89 1.54 -17.29 -10.48
N VAL A 90 1.75 -16.35 -9.58
CA VAL A 90 0.68 -15.63 -8.89
C VAL A 90 0.59 -14.25 -9.52
N ALA A 91 -0.53 -13.97 -10.18
CA ALA A 91 -0.84 -12.66 -10.72
C ALA A 91 -1.96 -12.03 -9.89
N LEU A 92 -1.73 -10.82 -9.41
CA LEU A 92 -2.80 -9.98 -8.87
C LEU A 92 -3.50 -9.31 -10.05
N GLN A 93 -4.71 -9.76 -10.36
CA GLN A 93 -5.58 -9.08 -11.32
C GLN A 93 -6.52 -8.16 -10.55
N GLY A 94 -6.11 -6.90 -10.41
CA GLY A 94 -7.05 -5.82 -10.14
C GLY A 94 -7.75 -5.40 -11.44
N GLN A 95 -8.94 -4.81 -11.32
CA GLN A 95 -9.54 -4.07 -12.44
C GLN A 95 -8.51 -3.02 -12.91
N PRO A 96 -8.28 -2.83 -14.22
CA PRO A 96 -7.33 -1.81 -14.66
C PRO A 96 -7.79 -0.45 -14.12
N LEU A 97 -6.97 0.20 -13.29
CA LEU A 97 -7.27 1.52 -12.71
C LEU A 97 -7.66 2.54 -13.81
N VAL A 98 -7.09 2.36 -15.00
CA VAL A 98 -7.42 3.09 -16.24
C VAL A 98 -8.91 3.01 -16.60
N GLY A 99 -9.58 1.88 -16.37
CA GLY A 99 -11.01 1.70 -16.59
C GLY A 99 -11.93 2.39 -15.58
N LEU A 100 -11.38 2.82 -14.43
CA LEU A 100 -12.09 3.56 -13.38
C LEU A 100 -11.82 5.08 -13.45
N GLY A 101 -11.14 5.54 -14.50
CA GLY A 101 -10.81 6.93 -14.73
C GLY A 101 -9.52 7.42 -14.07
N TYR A 102 -8.67 6.50 -13.58
CA TYR A 102 -7.33 6.86 -13.13
C TYR A 102 -6.36 6.95 -14.33
N GLU A 103 -5.53 7.97 -14.33
CA GLU A 103 -4.45 8.16 -15.30
C GLU A 103 -3.12 7.72 -14.68
N GLN A 104 -2.37 6.89 -15.41
CA GLN A 104 -1.01 6.58 -15.02
C GLN A 104 -0.12 7.80 -15.23
N VAL A 105 0.62 8.16 -14.19
CA VAL A 105 1.73 9.11 -14.26
C VAL A 105 3.01 8.31 -14.05
N GLU A 106 3.78 8.18 -15.14
CA GLU A 106 5.01 7.39 -15.17
C GLU A 106 5.98 7.80 -14.05
N GLY A 107 6.48 6.81 -13.32
CA GLY A 107 7.41 6.99 -12.20
C GLY A 107 6.78 7.42 -10.87
N PHE A 108 5.47 7.70 -10.82
CA PHE A 108 4.81 8.15 -9.59
C PHE A 108 3.63 7.26 -9.17
N GLY A 109 2.64 7.03 -10.05
CA GLY A 109 1.48 6.24 -9.65
C GLY A 109 0.27 6.44 -10.56
N PHE A 110 -0.91 6.11 -10.04
CA PHE A 110 -2.18 6.31 -10.72
C PHE A 110 -2.98 7.40 -10.00
N TYR A 111 -3.48 8.37 -10.77
CA TYR A 111 -4.16 9.53 -10.21
C TYR A 111 -5.49 9.78 -10.90
N LYS A 112 -6.48 10.24 -10.13
CA LYS A 112 -7.79 10.62 -10.66
C LYS A 112 -8.19 12.00 -10.15
N VAL A 113 -8.44 12.92 -11.07
CA VAL A 113 -8.91 14.27 -10.76
C VAL A 113 -10.43 14.27 -10.64
N HIS A 114 -10.93 14.54 -9.44
CA HIS A 114 -12.35 14.73 -9.19
C HIS A 114 -12.68 16.22 -9.17
N ARG A 115 -13.39 16.69 -10.20
CA ARG A 115 -13.74 18.11 -10.36
C ARG A 115 -15.00 18.55 -9.59
N LYS A 116 -15.73 17.60 -9.00
CA LYS A 116 -16.93 17.93 -8.23
C LYS A 116 -16.49 18.51 -6.89
N ALA A 117 -16.80 19.78 -6.65
CA ALA A 117 -16.53 20.42 -5.38
C ALA A 117 -17.29 19.73 -4.23
N VAL A 118 -16.55 19.28 -3.22
CA VAL A 118 -17.04 18.69 -1.97
C VAL A 118 -16.16 19.21 -0.83
N ILE A 119 -16.50 18.95 0.44
CA ILE A 119 -15.63 19.27 1.58
C ILE A 119 -14.52 18.22 1.73
N TRP A 120 -13.44 18.55 2.46
CA TRP A 120 -12.23 17.72 2.52
C TRP A 120 -12.51 16.28 2.99
N GLU A 121 -13.35 16.12 4.03
CA GLU A 121 -13.69 14.79 4.55
C GLU A 121 -14.45 13.95 3.53
N SER A 122 -15.37 14.56 2.77
CA SER A 122 -16.07 13.85 1.70
C SER A 122 -15.14 13.48 0.55
N ALA A 123 -14.15 14.31 0.24
CA ALA A 123 -13.13 13.99 -0.77
C ALA A 123 -12.29 12.79 -0.35
N ARG A 124 -11.84 12.76 0.91
CA ARG A 124 -11.13 11.64 1.52
C ARG A 124 -11.94 10.35 1.41
N GLU A 125 -13.20 10.37 1.87
CA GLU A 125 -14.08 9.21 1.80
C GLU A 125 -14.29 8.69 0.37
N VAL A 126 -14.35 9.58 -0.62
CA VAL A 126 -14.50 9.16 -2.02
C VAL A 126 -13.25 8.43 -2.48
N CYS A 127 -12.05 8.95 -2.21
CA CYS A 127 -10.81 8.25 -2.56
C CYS A 127 -10.71 6.88 -1.85
N GLU A 128 -11.02 6.81 -0.56
CA GLU A 128 -11.03 5.54 0.20
C GLU A 128 -12.01 4.51 -0.41
N LYS A 129 -13.21 4.96 -0.82
CA LYS A 129 -14.21 4.10 -1.49
C LYS A 129 -13.76 3.64 -2.87
N GLU A 130 -12.84 4.36 -3.52
CA GLU A 130 -12.20 3.96 -4.78
C GLU A 130 -10.96 3.07 -4.56
N GLY A 131 -10.67 2.66 -3.32
CA GLY A 131 -9.49 1.86 -2.99
C GLY A 131 -8.19 2.65 -3.03
N SER A 132 -8.28 3.97 -2.90
CA SER A 132 -7.18 4.92 -3.04
C SER A 132 -7.14 5.86 -1.83
N HIS A 133 -6.29 6.88 -1.85
CA HIS A 133 -6.28 7.95 -0.84
C HIS A 133 -6.23 9.33 -1.51
N LEU A 134 -6.44 10.41 -0.75
CA LEU A 134 -6.12 11.75 -1.26
C LEU A 134 -4.63 11.84 -1.56
N VAL A 135 -4.26 12.52 -2.63
CA VAL A 135 -2.86 12.63 -3.09
C VAL A 135 -1.93 13.16 -1.99
N ILE A 136 -0.82 12.48 -1.78
CA ILE A 136 0.26 12.92 -0.89
C ILE A 136 1.46 13.17 -1.80
N LEU A 137 2.00 14.39 -1.82
CA LEU A 137 3.18 14.67 -2.62
C LEU A 137 4.42 14.15 -1.91
N ASN A 138 5.20 13.31 -2.58
CA ASN A 138 6.40 12.68 -2.03
C ASN A 138 7.69 13.20 -2.66
N SER A 139 7.59 14.07 -3.68
CA SER A 139 8.74 14.70 -4.32
C SER A 139 8.35 15.93 -5.15
N GLU A 140 9.33 16.76 -5.51
CA GLU A 140 9.13 17.86 -6.47
C GLU A 140 8.70 17.36 -7.85
N GLY A 141 9.22 16.20 -8.28
CA GLY A 141 8.87 15.59 -9.55
C GLY A 141 7.39 15.21 -9.62
N GLU A 142 6.89 14.65 -8.53
CA GLU A 142 5.47 14.32 -8.38
C GLU A 142 4.61 15.57 -8.37
N ALA A 143 4.96 16.57 -7.55
CA ALA A 143 4.27 17.85 -7.48
C ALA A 143 4.14 18.52 -8.86
N ALA A 144 5.21 18.50 -9.65
CA ALA A 144 5.21 18.99 -11.02
C ALA A 144 4.29 18.16 -11.94
N ALA A 145 4.26 16.83 -11.77
CA ALA A 145 3.38 15.94 -12.52
C ALA A 145 1.90 16.16 -12.21
N ILE A 146 1.56 16.31 -10.92
CA ILE A 146 0.21 16.64 -10.44
C ILE A 146 -0.22 18.02 -10.93
N THR A 147 0.67 19.01 -10.92
CA THR A 147 0.39 20.33 -11.51
C THR A 147 0.05 20.25 -12.99
N ARG A 148 0.76 19.43 -13.76
CA ARG A 148 0.43 19.19 -15.18
C ARG A 148 -0.91 18.44 -15.33
N LEU A 149 -1.18 17.46 -14.47
CA LEU A 149 -2.44 16.72 -14.45
C LEU A 149 -3.63 17.67 -14.23
N MET A 150 -3.58 18.54 -13.21
CA MET A 150 -4.60 19.56 -12.95
C MET A 150 -4.88 20.44 -14.16
N LYS A 151 -3.82 20.90 -14.85
CA LYS A 151 -3.94 21.70 -16.09
C LYS A 151 -4.62 20.93 -17.22
N ARG A 152 -4.28 19.65 -17.44
CA ARG A 152 -4.91 18.80 -18.46
C ARG A 152 -6.40 18.59 -18.19
N HIS A 153 -6.77 18.36 -16.94
CA HIS A 153 -8.18 18.22 -16.53
C HIS A 153 -8.92 19.55 -16.41
N LYS A 154 -8.25 20.68 -16.70
CA LYS A 154 -8.83 22.03 -16.63
C LYS A 154 -9.44 22.31 -15.26
N VAL A 155 -8.71 21.96 -14.20
CA VAL A 155 -9.10 22.33 -12.83
C VAL A 155 -9.11 23.85 -12.72
N THR A 156 -10.22 24.41 -12.23
CA THR A 156 -10.41 25.86 -12.08
C THR A 156 -10.28 26.33 -10.64
N ASP A 157 -10.38 25.42 -9.68
CA ASP A 157 -10.23 25.74 -8.27
C ASP A 157 -8.79 26.13 -7.96
N THR A 158 -8.62 27.12 -7.08
CA THR A 158 -7.28 27.56 -6.66
C THR A 158 -6.61 26.53 -5.76
N ASN A 159 -7.37 25.94 -4.84
CA ASN A 159 -6.89 24.94 -3.88
C ASN A 159 -7.50 23.59 -4.23
N VAL A 160 -6.70 22.57 -4.40
CA VAL A 160 -7.15 21.20 -4.73
C VAL A 160 -6.77 20.30 -3.59
N PHE A 161 -7.73 19.60 -2.97
CA PHE A 161 -7.44 18.88 -1.73
C PHE A 161 -6.40 17.77 -1.88
N ALA A 162 -5.58 17.66 -0.84
CA ALA A 162 -4.49 16.70 -0.70
C ALA A 162 -4.57 15.98 0.64
N GLY A 163 -3.88 14.84 0.75
CA GLY A 163 -4.00 13.86 1.81
C GLY A 163 -3.16 14.17 3.05
N PHE A 164 -3.23 15.41 3.56
CA PHE A 164 -2.63 15.79 4.82
C PHE A 164 -3.55 16.72 5.62
N HIS A 165 -3.32 16.81 6.93
CA HIS A 165 -4.10 17.62 7.87
C HIS A 165 -3.32 17.79 9.19
N ASP A 166 -3.74 18.72 10.02
CA ASP A 166 -3.20 18.95 11.38
C ASP A 166 -4.32 19.05 12.43
N LYS A 167 -5.52 18.55 12.10
CA LYS A 167 -6.71 18.43 12.99
C LYS A 167 -6.45 17.95 14.43
N ALA A 168 -5.39 17.19 14.67
CA ALA A 168 -5.06 16.65 16.00
C ALA A 168 -4.25 17.65 16.85
N GLU A 169 -3.36 18.40 16.21
CA GLU A 169 -2.46 19.34 16.85
C GLU A 169 -2.07 20.41 15.82
N GLU A 170 -2.52 21.64 16.05
CA GLU A 170 -2.27 22.80 15.20
C GLU A 170 -0.78 22.96 14.87
N GLY A 171 -0.46 23.10 13.58
CA GLY A 171 0.90 23.22 13.07
C GLY A 171 1.64 21.89 12.89
N ASN A 172 1.14 20.80 13.47
CA ASN A 172 1.68 19.45 13.29
C ASN A 172 0.96 18.73 12.14
N HIS A 173 1.46 18.95 10.93
CA HIS A 173 0.87 18.39 9.71
C HIS A 173 1.27 16.94 9.50
N ILE A 174 0.27 16.06 9.46
CA ILE A 174 0.42 14.63 9.21
C ILE A 174 -0.36 14.22 7.96
N THR A 175 0.08 13.15 7.30
CA THR A 175 -0.65 12.55 6.18
C THR A 175 -1.92 11.86 6.66
N VAL A 176 -2.82 11.50 5.73
CA VAL A 176 -3.98 10.64 6.03
C VAL A 176 -3.60 9.25 6.55
N PHE A 177 -2.32 8.87 6.49
CA PHE A 177 -1.78 7.65 7.07
C PHE A 177 -1.16 7.85 8.46
N GLY A 178 -1.06 9.09 8.93
CA GLY A 178 -0.48 9.44 10.22
C GLY A 178 1.03 9.65 10.21
N ASP A 179 1.66 9.67 9.03
CA ASP A 179 3.08 10.00 8.90
C ASP A 179 3.29 11.51 8.93
N ASP A 180 4.39 11.99 9.51
CA ASP A 180 4.73 13.42 9.48
C ASP A 180 4.89 13.88 8.02
N LEU A 181 4.24 15.01 7.67
CA LEU A 181 4.30 15.55 6.32
C LEU A 181 5.75 15.88 5.90
N GLU A 182 6.59 16.31 6.85
CA GLU A 182 8.02 16.57 6.64
C GLU A 182 8.80 15.35 6.13
N ASN A 183 8.35 14.14 6.46
CA ASN A 183 9.02 12.90 6.10
C ASN A 183 8.57 12.36 4.72
N THR A 184 7.55 12.95 4.09
CA THR A 184 7.05 12.50 2.78
C THR A 184 8.03 12.80 1.63
N GLY A 185 8.91 13.79 1.80
CA GLY A 185 9.82 14.24 0.74
C GLY A 185 9.32 15.46 -0.04
N PHE A 186 8.14 16.02 0.31
CA PHE A 186 7.69 17.30 -0.23
C PHE A 186 6.94 18.15 0.81
N THR A 187 7.57 19.26 1.22
CA THR A 187 7.00 20.24 2.16
C THR A 187 7.16 21.68 1.69
N GLN A 188 6.96 21.92 0.40
CA GLN A 188 7.03 23.26 -0.15
C GLN A 188 5.68 23.96 -0.05
N TRP A 189 5.58 24.83 0.96
CA TRP A 189 4.41 25.69 1.15
C TRP A 189 4.36 26.84 0.15
N ASN A 190 3.14 27.21 -0.23
CA ASN A 190 2.90 28.41 -1.02
C ASN A 190 3.29 29.66 -0.20
N PRO A 191 3.71 30.78 -0.81
CA PRO A 191 4.13 31.94 -0.05
C PRO A 191 3.05 32.43 0.92
N GLY A 192 3.40 32.52 2.21
CA GLY A 192 2.48 32.89 3.28
C GLY A 192 1.61 31.74 3.78
N GLN A 193 2.03 30.48 3.59
CA GLN A 193 1.37 29.29 4.15
C GLN A 193 2.38 28.47 4.98
N PRO A 194 1.91 27.67 5.95
CA PRO A 194 0.53 27.67 6.44
C PRO A 194 0.21 28.96 7.23
N ASP A 195 -1.01 29.51 7.13
CA ASP A 195 -1.41 30.73 7.85
C ASP A 195 -2.54 30.55 8.86
N ASN A 196 -3.09 29.34 8.94
CA ASN A 196 -4.23 28.95 9.77
C ASN A 196 -5.30 30.03 9.83
N ARG A 197 -5.82 30.42 8.67
CA ARG A 197 -6.63 31.62 8.57
C ARG A 197 -7.90 31.52 9.40
N GLY A 198 -7.99 32.36 10.43
CA GLY A 198 -9.13 32.38 11.33
C GLY A 198 -9.10 31.31 12.42
N ASN A 199 -8.00 30.57 12.56
CA ASN A 199 -7.84 29.42 13.44
C ASN A 199 -8.81 28.26 13.11
N GLU A 200 -8.96 27.95 11.83
CA GLU A 200 -9.96 27.02 11.30
C GLU A 200 -9.49 26.24 10.05
N GLU A 201 -8.19 26.26 9.73
CA GLU A 201 -7.64 25.67 8.49
C GLU A 201 -6.84 24.40 8.74
N ASP A 202 -7.52 23.34 9.18
CA ASP A 202 -6.82 22.13 9.62
C ASP A 202 -6.58 21.08 8.52
N CYS A 203 -6.79 21.41 7.24
CA CYS A 203 -6.79 20.45 6.12
C CYS A 203 -5.88 20.88 4.97
N GLY A 204 -5.28 19.90 4.30
CA GLY A 204 -4.32 20.13 3.24
C GLY A 204 -4.89 20.29 1.84
N ALA A 205 -4.27 21.19 1.07
CA ALA A 205 -4.50 21.37 -0.35
C ALA A 205 -3.21 21.68 -1.12
N ILE A 206 -3.28 21.53 -2.45
CA ILE A 206 -2.27 21.96 -3.39
C ILE A 206 -2.81 23.16 -4.17
N ASN A 207 -2.05 24.24 -4.20
CA ASN A 207 -2.36 25.38 -5.05
C ASN A 207 -2.20 25.00 -6.53
N SER A 208 -3.26 25.08 -7.32
CA SER A 208 -3.28 24.62 -8.71
C SER A 208 -2.35 25.38 -9.65
N SER A 209 -1.95 26.60 -9.27
CA SER A 209 -1.05 27.44 -10.08
C SER A 209 0.43 27.21 -9.77
N THR A 210 0.77 27.03 -8.48
CA THR A 210 2.17 26.91 -8.04
C THR A 210 2.60 25.47 -7.79
N GLY A 211 1.65 24.54 -7.59
CA GLY A 211 1.93 23.15 -7.21
C GLY A 211 2.40 22.99 -5.77
N LYS A 212 2.24 24.04 -4.94
CA LYS A 212 2.72 24.10 -3.55
C LYS A 212 1.58 23.88 -2.56
N LEU A 213 1.95 23.55 -1.32
CA LEU A 213 1.01 23.23 -0.26
C LEU A 213 0.33 24.48 0.31
N ASN A 214 -0.93 24.31 0.70
CA ASN A 214 -1.75 25.25 1.45
C ASN A 214 -2.47 24.48 2.56
N ASP A 215 -2.66 25.12 3.70
CA ASP A 215 -3.68 24.77 4.68
C ASP A 215 -5.00 25.46 4.30
N VAL A 216 -6.11 24.79 4.52
CA VAL A 216 -7.45 25.26 4.15
C VAL A 216 -8.50 24.76 5.12
N SER A 217 -9.60 25.49 5.23
CA SER A 217 -10.73 25.04 6.05
C SER A 217 -11.31 23.70 5.57
N CYS A 218 -11.32 22.72 6.46
CA CYS A 218 -11.86 21.39 6.21
C CYS A 218 -13.36 21.37 5.83
N THR A 219 -14.13 22.32 6.35
CA THR A 219 -15.61 22.31 6.28
C THR A 219 -16.21 23.50 5.53
N LYS A 220 -15.51 24.64 5.46
CA LYS A 220 -16.01 25.85 4.80
C LYS A 220 -15.63 25.92 3.32
N LEU A 221 -14.55 25.25 2.92
CA LEU A 221 -14.15 25.15 1.52
C LEU A 221 -14.78 23.91 0.89
N ALA A 222 -15.45 24.10 -0.25
CA ALA A 222 -15.78 23.01 -1.15
C ALA A 222 -14.90 23.12 -2.39
N SER A 223 -14.14 22.06 -2.71
CA SER A 223 -13.18 22.10 -3.81
C SER A 223 -13.01 20.76 -4.52
N SER A 224 -12.41 20.80 -5.70
CA SER A 224 -11.86 19.62 -6.36
C SER A 224 -10.72 18.99 -5.58
N TYR A 225 -10.45 17.74 -5.90
CA TYR A 225 -9.49 16.90 -5.18
C TYR A 225 -8.88 15.87 -6.12
N ILE A 226 -7.74 15.31 -5.71
CA ILE A 226 -7.05 14.27 -6.49
C ILE A 226 -6.91 13.04 -5.61
N CYS A 227 -7.37 11.93 -6.15
CA CYS A 227 -7.14 10.62 -5.57
C CYS A 227 -5.85 10.02 -6.16
N GLU A 228 -5.07 9.37 -5.32
CA GLU A 228 -3.84 8.66 -5.63
C GLU A 228 -3.98 7.19 -5.25
N HIS A 229 -3.58 6.31 -6.18
CA HIS A 229 -3.47 4.88 -5.96
C HIS A 229 -2.03 4.45 -6.28
N ILE A 230 -1.29 4.07 -5.24
CA ILE A 230 0.07 3.53 -5.36
C ILE A 230 -0.02 2.08 -5.83
N VAL A 231 0.78 1.71 -6.83
CA VAL A 231 0.98 0.31 -7.21
C VAL A 231 2.32 -0.11 -6.62
N ILE A 232 2.24 -0.89 -5.53
CA ILE A 232 3.37 -1.52 -4.84
C ILE A 232 3.83 -2.78 -5.57
#